data_AF-A0A517CM70-F1
#
_entry.id   AF-A0A517CM70-F1
#
_cell.length_a   1.000
_cell.length_b   1.000
_cell.length_c   1.000
_cell.angle_alpha   90.00
_cell.angle_beta   90.00
_cell.angle_gamma   90.00
#
_symmetry.space_group_name_H-M   'P 1'
#
loop_
_entity.id
_entity.type
_entity.pdbx_description
1 polymer ?
#
loop_
_entity_poly.entity_id
_entity_poly.type
_entity_poly.pdbx_seq_one_letter_code
_entity_poly.pdbx_strand_id
1 'polypeptide(L)'
;MSKYKIINNEELDLMSKYILIELKNQRKIQNLTLKEVASALDISVSNLNRIENGHGLKTSIQYIIKIAAYYGIEIDTLINNAMVKYNLDYPDKNKS
;
A
#
# COMPACT_ATOMS: atom_id res chain seq x y z
N MET A 1 -30.15 2.81 8.23
CA MET A 1 -28.76 2.98 8.71
C MET A 1 -27.82 2.60 7.57
N SER A 2 -26.77 3.39 7.32
CA SER A 2 -25.76 3.06 6.31
C SER A 2 -25.08 1.75 6.68
N LYS A 3 -24.93 0.84 5.71
CA LYS A 3 -24.17 -0.42 5.86
C LYS A 3 -22.66 -0.16 6.04
N TYR A 4 -22.20 1.08 5.80
CA TYR A 4 -20.79 1.46 5.76
C TYR A 4 -20.46 2.54 6.79
N LYS A 5 -19.35 2.33 7.52
CA LYS A 5 -18.71 3.30 8.41
C LYS A 5 -18.23 4.50 7.57
N ILE A 6 -18.53 5.72 8.01
CA ILE A 6 -17.93 6.93 7.43
C ILE A 6 -16.48 7.01 7.94
N ILE A 7 -15.54 7.06 7.01
CA ILE A 7 -14.10 7.16 7.28
C ILE A 7 -13.69 8.63 7.15
N ASN A 8 -12.95 9.16 8.13
CA ASN A 8 -12.42 10.52 8.05
C ASN A 8 -11.11 10.58 7.24
N ASN A 9 -10.69 11.77 6.81
CA ASN A 9 -9.51 11.92 5.96
C ASN A 9 -8.21 11.43 6.61
N GLU A 10 -8.05 11.60 7.93
CA GLU A 10 -6.85 11.14 8.64
C GLU A 10 -6.78 9.60 8.69
N GLU A 11 -7.92 8.95 8.92
CA GLU A 11 -8.05 7.50 8.88
C GLU A 11 -7.81 6.96 7.47
N LEU A 12 -8.34 7.64 6.45
CA LEU A 12 -8.12 7.30 5.04
C LEU A 12 -6.65 7.41 4.63
N ASP A 13 -5.98 8.51 5.00
CA ASP A 13 -4.55 8.72 4.73
C ASP A 13 -3.69 7.66 5.42
N LEU A 14 -4.05 7.31 6.66
CA LEU A 14 -3.36 6.28 7.42
C LEU A 14 -3.55 4.90 6.78
N MET A 15 -4.77 4.50 6.43
CA MET A 15 -5.03 3.24 5.72
C MET A 15 -4.26 3.18 4.39
N SER A 16 -4.27 4.29 3.63
CA SER A 16 -3.53 4.41 2.36
C SER A 16 -2.03 4.22 2.57
N LYS A 17 -1.48 4.77 3.66
CA LYS A 17 -0.08 4.57 4.03
C LYS A 17 0.27 3.10 4.23
N TYR A 18 -0.59 2.33 4.89
CA TYR A 18 -0.37 0.88 5.09
C TYR A 18 -0.39 0.12 3.76
N ILE A 19 -1.26 0.49 2.82
CA ILE A 19 -1.28 -0.12 1.48
C ILE A 19 0.05 0.09 0.75
N LEU A 20 0.60 1.31 0.83
CA LEU A 20 1.89 1.62 0.20
C LEU A 20 3.07 0.91 0.88
N ILE A 21 3.05 0.78 2.20
CA ILE A 21 4.04 0.02 2.95
C ILE A 21 3.94 -1.47 2.61
N GLU A 22 2.75 -1.99 2.34
CA GLU A 22 2.59 -3.38 1.96
C GLU A 22 3.25 -3.70 0.61
N LEU A 23 3.25 -2.76 -0.35
CA LEU A 23 4.06 -2.90 -1.58
C LEU A 23 5.55 -3.12 -1.27
N LYS A 24 6.09 -2.38 -0.29
CA LYS A 24 7.48 -2.55 0.17
C LYS A 24 7.72 -3.95 0.74
N ASN A 25 6.75 -4.47 1.49
CA ASN A 25 6.84 -5.80 2.08
C ASN A 25 6.89 -6.86 0.98
N GLN A 26 6.02 -6.77 -0.03
CA GLN A 26 6.00 -7.67 -1.17
C GLN A 26 7.32 -7.67 -1.94
N ARG A 27 7.90 -6.49 -2.19
CA ARG A 27 9.23 -6.36 -2.79
C ARG A 27 10.31 -7.09 -1.99
N LYS A 28 10.31 -6.88 -0.66
CA LYS A 28 11.32 -7.46 0.24
C LYS A 28 11.20 -8.97 0.35
N ILE A 29 9.99 -9.53 0.37
CA ILE A 29 9.75 -10.98 0.38
C ILE A 29 10.40 -11.65 -0.84
N GLN A 30 10.39 -10.97 -1.98
CA GLN A 30 10.99 -11.45 -3.23
C GLN A 30 12.48 -11.11 -3.36
N ASN A 31 13.09 -10.50 -2.35
CA ASN A 31 14.49 -10.05 -2.34
C ASN A 31 14.85 -9.08 -3.48
N LEU A 32 13.88 -8.31 -3.98
CA LEU A 32 14.08 -7.33 -5.05
C LEU A 32 14.60 -6.00 -4.50
N THR A 33 15.55 -5.39 -5.19
CA THR A 33 16.03 -4.04 -4.92
C THR A 33 15.10 -2.99 -5.51
N LEU A 34 15.11 -1.77 -4.96
CA LEU A 34 14.37 -0.65 -5.55
C LEU A 34 14.78 -0.37 -7.00
N LYS A 35 16.06 -0.59 -7.35
CA LYS A 35 16.59 -0.32 -8.69
C LYS A 35 16.02 -1.30 -9.72
N GLU A 36 15.95 -2.59 -9.38
CA GLU A 36 15.41 -3.62 -10.27
C GLU A 36 13.95 -3.34 -10.60
N VAL A 37 13.13 -3.10 -9.58
CA VAL A 37 11.71 -2.80 -9.77
C VAL A 37 11.50 -1.50 -10.54
N ALA A 38 12.23 -0.44 -10.15
CA ALA A 38 12.13 0.86 -10.81
C ALA A 38 12.46 0.76 -12.31
N SER A 39 13.52 0.02 -12.64
CA SER A 39 13.91 -0.24 -14.03
C SER A 39 12.86 -1.05 -14.79
N ALA A 40 12.31 -2.10 -14.18
CA ALA A 40 11.33 -2.97 -14.83
C ALA A 40 9.99 -2.27 -15.09
N LEU A 41 9.62 -1.32 -14.23
CA LEU A 41 8.36 -0.59 -14.32
C LEU A 41 8.46 0.75 -15.04
N ASP A 42 9.65 1.15 -15.48
CA ASP A 42 9.93 2.48 -16.05
C ASP A 42 9.45 3.61 -15.11
N ILE A 43 9.90 3.56 -13.85
CA ILE A 43 9.64 4.57 -12.83
C ILE A 43 10.94 4.97 -12.16
N SER A 44 11.03 6.17 -11.59
CA SER A 44 12.25 6.57 -10.88
C SER A 44 12.37 5.84 -9.53
N VAL A 45 13.61 5.47 -9.17
CA VAL A 45 13.95 4.86 -7.87
C VAL A 45 13.48 5.73 -6.71
N SER A 46 13.63 7.05 -6.84
CA SER A 46 13.17 8.02 -5.82
C SER A 46 11.66 8.00 -5.66
N ASN A 47 10.90 7.93 -6.76
CA ASN A 47 9.45 7.83 -6.71
C ASN A 47 9.01 6.52 -6.04
N LEU A 48 9.56 5.38 -6.47
CA LEU A 48 9.25 4.09 -5.85
C LEU A 48 9.59 4.08 -4.34
N ASN A 49 10.73 4.64 -3.96
CA ASN A 49 11.12 4.75 -2.55
C ASN A 49 10.14 5.63 -1.76
N ARG A 50 9.69 6.76 -2.30
CA ARG A 50 8.68 7.60 -1.64
C ARG A 50 7.35 6.86 -1.47
N ILE A 51 6.90 6.16 -2.52
CA ILE A 51 5.69 5.34 -2.50
C ILE A 51 5.80 4.32 -1.38
N GLU A 52 6.79 3.43 -1.44
CA GLU A 52 6.96 2.30 -0.51
C GLU A 52 7.19 2.69 0.96
N ASN A 53 7.59 3.93 1.24
CA ASN A 53 7.69 4.44 2.61
C ASN A 53 6.43 5.19 3.08
N GLY A 54 5.35 5.16 2.29
CA GLY A 54 4.08 5.76 2.65
C GLY A 54 4.01 7.28 2.43
N HIS A 55 4.97 7.86 1.69
CA HIS A 55 5.00 9.29 1.35
C HIS A 55 4.35 9.60 -0.01
N GLY A 56 3.77 8.58 -0.65
CA GLY A 56 3.06 8.67 -1.93
C GLY A 56 1.54 8.66 -1.78
N LEU A 57 0.94 9.35 -0.80
CA LEU A 57 -0.51 9.31 -0.57
C LEU A 57 -1.36 9.75 -1.78
N LYS A 58 -0.77 10.53 -2.70
CA LYS A 58 -1.40 10.94 -3.97
C LYS A 58 -1.01 10.05 -5.17
N THR A 59 -0.40 8.88 -4.92
CA THR A 59 -0.07 7.93 -5.98
C THR A 59 -1.37 7.43 -6.59
N SER A 60 -1.45 7.45 -7.91
CA SER A 60 -2.66 6.99 -8.58
C SER A 60 -2.83 5.48 -8.37
N ILE A 61 -4.09 5.05 -8.31
CA ILE A 61 -4.44 3.63 -8.18
C ILE A 61 -3.81 2.78 -9.30
N GLN A 62 -3.66 3.35 -10.51
CA GLN A 62 -3.01 2.69 -11.64
C GLN A 62 -1.55 2.31 -11.33
N TYR A 63 -0.79 3.20 -10.65
CA TYR A 63 0.58 2.91 -10.24
C TYR A 63 0.63 1.82 -9.16
N ILE A 64 -0.27 1.88 -8.19
CA ILE A 64 -0.36 0.87 -7.12
C ILE A 64 -0.63 -0.51 -7.73
N ILE A 65 -1.61 -0.61 -8.64
CA ILE A 65 -1.94 -1.85 -9.35
C ILE A 65 -0.76 -2.33 -10.20
N LYS A 66 -0.07 -1.44 -10.92
CA LYS A 66 1.10 -1.78 -11.74
C LYS A 66 2.22 -2.40 -10.89
N ILE A 67 2.51 -1.83 -9.73
CA ILE A 67 3.54 -2.36 -8.82
C ILE A 67 3.09 -3.69 -8.21
N ALA A 68 1.84 -3.79 -7.75
CA ALA A 68 1.27 -5.02 -7.19
C ALA A 68 1.31 -6.18 -8.20
N ALA A 69 0.89 -5.92 -9.45
CA ALA A 69 0.92 -6.90 -10.53
C ALA A 69 2.34 -7.38 -10.84
N TYR A 70 3.33 -6.48 -10.81
CA TYR A 70 4.73 -6.86 -10.97
C TYR A 70 5.26 -7.75 -9.84
N TYR A 71 4.78 -7.52 -8.62
CA TYR A 71 5.04 -8.41 -7.48
C TYR A 71 4.19 -9.69 -7.49
N GLY A 72 3.30 -9.89 -8.48
CA GLY A 72 2.47 -11.08 -8.58
C GLY A 72 1.37 -11.17 -7.52
N ILE A 73 0.92 -10.03 -6.95
CA ILE A 73 -0.15 -9.98 -5.96
C ILE A 73 -1.37 -9.23 -6.49
N GLU A 74 -2.57 -9.77 -6.25
CA GLU A 74 -3.83 -9.11 -6.57
C GLU A 74 -4.05 -7.88 -5.67
N ILE A 75 -4.73 -6.87 -6.20
CA ILE A 75 -4.97 -5.62 -5.46
C ILE A 75 -5.78 -5.85 -4.18
N ASP A 76 -6.74 -6.78 -4.21
CA ASP A 76 -7.56 -7.12 -3.05
C ASP A 76 -6.73 -7.78 -1.95
N THR A 77 -5.80 -8.68 -2.32
CA THR A 77 -4.87 -9.29 -1.37
C THR A 77 -3.93 -8.25 -0.76
N LEU A 78 -3.40 -7.32 -1.57
CA LEU A 78 -2.57 -6.22 -1.09
C LEU A 78 -3.31 -5.39 -0.03
N ILE A 79 -4.55 -4.98 -0.33
CA ILE A 79 -5.36 -4.18 0.58
C ILE A 79 -5.66 -4.98 1.85
N ASN A 80 -6.06 -6.24 1.74
CA ASN A 80 -6.36 -7.07 2.90
C ASN A 80 -5.16 -7.25 3.83
N ASN A 81 -3.96 -7.52 3.30
CA ASN A 81 -2.74 -7.62 4.09
C ASN A 81 -2.42 -6.31 4.82
N ALA A 82 -2.54 -5.18 4.10
CA ALA A 82 -2.36 -3.86 4.67
C ALA A 82 -3.36 -3.58 5.80
N MET A 83 -4.64 -3.95 5.61
CA MET A 83 -5.69 -3.75 6.61
C MET A 83 -5.53 -4.65 7.83
N VAL A 84 -5.06 -5.89 7.66
CA VAL A 84 -4.69 -6.75 8.80
C VAL A 84 -3.64 -6.04 9.66
N LYS A 85 -2.58 -5.51 9.03
CA LYS A 85 -1.50 -4.84 9.76
C LYS A 85 -1.96 -3.53 10.41
N TYR A 86 -2.78 -2.74 9.71
CA TYR A 86 -3.42 -1.53 10.27
C TYR A 86 -4.29 -1.87 11.49
N ASN A 87 -5.11 -2.92 11.42
CA ASN A 87 -6.00 -3.31 12.50
C ASN A 87 -5.26 -3.83 13.73
N LEU A 88 -4.11 -4.49 13.53
CA LEU A 88 -3.23 -4.90 14.62
C LEU A 88 -2.59 -3.70 15.34
N ASP A 89 -2.22 -2.66 14.59
CA ASP A 89 -1.59 -1.46 15.16
C ASP A 89 -2.63 -0.49 15.76
N TYR A 90 -3.89 -0.54 15.30
CA TYR A 90 -4.99 0.32 15.76
C TYR A 90 -6.26 -0.48 16.13
N PRO A 91 -6.20 -1.38 17.13
CA PRO A 91 -7.30 -2.28 17.47
C PRO A 91 -8.57 -1.56 17.93
N ASP A 92 -8.44 -0.39 18.56
CA ASP A 92 -9.60 0.39 19.06
C ASP A 92 -10.43 1.03 17.94
N LYS A 93 -9.86 1.21 16.74
CA LYS A 93 -10.60 1.74 15.58
C LYS A 93 -11.58 0.73 14.95
N ASN A 94 -11.50 -0.53 15.39
CA ASN A 94 -12.35 -1.65 14.96
C ASN A 94 -13.49 -1.96 15.94
N LYS A 95 -13.57 -1.25 17.08
CA LYS A 95 -14.69 -1.36 18.02
C LYS A 95 -15.79 -0.41 17.56
N SER A 96 -16.68 -0.92 16.71
CA SER A 96 -17.98 -0.29 16.40
C SER A 96 -19.11 -1.07 17.05
#